data_AF-A0A371H3K3-F1
#
_entry.id   AF-A0A371H3K3-F1
#
_cell.length_a   1.000
_cell.length_b   1.000
_cell.length_c   1.000
_cell.angle_alpha   90.00
_cell.angle_beta   90.00
_cell.angle_gamma   90.00
#
_symmetry.space_group_name_H-M   'P 1'
#
loop_
_entity.id
_entity.type
_entity.pdbx_description
1 polymer ?
#
loop_
_entity_poly.entity_id
_entity_poly.type
_entity_poly.pdbx_seq_one_letter_code
_entity_poly.pdbx_strand_id
1 'polypeptide(L)'
;MGRLALNKLGVNPNLPGAKEPAVNILDLDLDPHCEPELERPLPIEDLKEIKIGPSPAYKTKIGTTLAKEEESCLMSFLWMNKDLFAWSSADMLGIDLEFMCYRLSVSSGSRLVSQRWRKLGEEKRKAA
;
A
#
# COMPACT_ATOMS: atom_id res chain seq x y z
N MET A 1 1.64 -67.86 -44.06
CA MET A 1 0.78 -67.17 -43.06
C MET A 1 0.73 -65.71 -43.44
N GLY A 2 -0.17 -65.40 -44.38
CA GLY A 2 -0.21 -64.14 -45.13
C GLY A 2 -1.08 -63.06 -44.47
N ARG A 3 -0.79 -61.82 -44.86
CA ARG A 3 -1.50 -60.57 -44.52
C ARG A 3 -2.91 -60.52 -45.11
N LEU A 4 -3.63 -59.46 -44.70
CA LEU A 4 -4.85 -58.78 -45.23
C LEU A 4 -5.96 -58.81 -44.15
N ALA A 5 -6.70 -57.74 -43.83
CA ALA A 5 -7.04 -56.55 -44.59
C ALA A 5 -7.39 -55.32 -43.72
N LEU A 6 -7.36 -54.15 -44.37
CA LEU A 6 -8.14 -52.91 -44.14
C LEU A 6 -9.61 -53.23 -43.74
N ASN A 7 -10.47 -52.40 -43.12
CA ASN A 7 -10.61 -50.98 -42.78
C ASN A 7 -11.98 -50.87 -42.05
N LYS A 8 -12.22 -49.84 -41.23
CA LYS A 8 -13.47 -49.01 -41.25
C LYS A 8 -13.47 -47.97 -40.13
N LEU A 9 -13.79 -46.74 -40.54
CA LEU A 9 -14.04 -45.56 -39.74
C LEU A 9 -15.26 -45.71 -38.83
N GLY A 10 -15.20 -45.03 -37.68
CA GLY A 10 -16.36 -44.54 -36.93
C GLY A 10 -16.45 -45.07 -35.51
N VAL A 11 -16.27 -44.19 -34.52
CA VAL A 11 -17.19 -43.93 -33.39
C VAL A 11 -16.64 -42.77 -32.53
N ASN A 12 -17.59 -41.94 -32.12
CA ASN A 12 -17.56 -40.66 -31.39
C ASN A 12 -17.35 -40.89 -29.86
N PRO A 13 -17.81 -39.99 -28.97
CA PRO A 13 -17.32 -38.68 -28.52
C PRO A 13 -16.52 -38.80 -27.21
N ASN A 14 -15.70 -37.81 -26.85
CA ASN A 14 -15.46 -37.32 -25.48
C ASN A 14 -14.16 -36.51 -25.46
N LEU A 15 -14.27 -35.19 -25.61
CA LEU A 15 -13.24 -34.27 -25.17
C LEU A 15 -13.88 -33.37 -24.11
N PRO A 16 -13.40 -33.38 -22.85
CA PRO A 16 -14.01 -32.60 -21.78
C PRO A 16 -13.78 -31.11 -22.03
N GLY A 17 -14.88 -30.35 -21.94
CA GLY A 17 -14.96 -28.95 -22.27
C GLY A 17 -14.02 -28.08 -21.44
N ALA A 18 -13.31 -27.20 -22.14
CA ALA A 18 -12.77 -25.98 -21.57
C ALA A 18 -13.95 -25.16 -21.05
N LYS A 19 -14.08 -25.07 -19.72
CA LYS A 19 -14.94 -24.05 -19.11
C LYS A 19 -14.19 -22.74 -19.20
N GLU A 20 -14.59 -21.88 -20.14
CA GLU A 20 -14.27 -20.47 -20.06
C GLU A 20 -14.73 -19.95 -18.69
N PRO A 21 -13.90 -19.17 -17.96
CA PRO A 21 -14.41 -18.45 -16.81
C PRO A 21 -15.29 -17.34 -17.35
N ALA A 22 -16.60 -17.60 -17.43
CA ALA A 22 -17.58 -16.55 -17.63
C ALA A 22 -17.49 -15.61 -16.43
N VAL A 23 -16.74 -14.51 -16.59
CA VAL A 23 -16.78 -13.40 -15.65
C VAL A 23 -18.10 -12.69 -15.94
N ASN A 24 -19.09 -12.92 -15.08
CA ASN A 24 -20.40 -12.33 -15.21
C ASN A 24 -20.23 -10.81 -15.04
N ILE A 25 -20.30 -10.05 -16.14
CA ILE A 25 -20.14 -8.57 -16.17
C ILE A 25 -21.13 -7.85 -15.22
N LEU A 26 -22.18 -8.54 -14.79
CA LEU A 26 -23.20 -8.04 -13.86
C LEU A 26 -22.78 -8.07 -12.38
N ASP A 27 -21.61 -8.63 -12.06
CA ASP A 27 -21.09 -8.72 -10.69
C ASP A 27 -19.89 -7.76 -10.45
N LEU A 28 -19.68 -6.81 -11.37
CA LEU A 28 -18.68 -5.76 -11.19
C LEU A 28 -19.28 -4.68 -10.28
N ASP A 29 -19.01 -4.78 -8.98
CA ASP A 29 -19.37 -3.74 -8.02
C ASP A 29 -18.61 -2.45 -8.39
N LEU A 30 -19.33 -1.46 -8.92
CA LEU A 30 -18.78 -0.19 -9.41
C LEU A 30 -18.60 0.84 -8.29
N ASP A 31 -18.69 0.44 -7.02
CA ASP A 31 -18.43 1.35 -5.91
C ASP A 31 -16.99 1.87 -6.01
N PRO A 32 -16.75 3.18 -6.23
CA PRO A 32 -15.40 3.75 -6.24
C PRO A 32 -14.71 3.67 -4.86
N HIS A 33 -15.42 3.24 -3.82
CA HIS A 33 -14.85 2.86 -2.52
C HIS A 33 -14.61 1.35 -2.37
N CYS A 34 -15.16 0.51 -3.24
CA CYS A 34 -14.70 -0.85 -3.48
C CYS A 34 -13.44 -0.80 -4.35
N GLU A 35 -12.42 -0.12 -3.84
CA GLU A 35 -11.08 -0.51 -4.21
C GLU A 35 -10.99 -2.00 -3.81
N PRO A 36 -10.75 -2.95 -4.75
CA PRO A 36 -10.24 -4.25 -4.32
C PRO A 36 -9.09 -3.93 -3.38
N GLU A 37 -8.99 -4.60 -2.24
CA GLU A 37 -7.89 -4.43 -1.29
C GLU A 37 -6.59 -4.45 -2.10
N LEU A 38 -6.11 -3.27 -2.53
CA LEU A 38 -5.02 -3.18 -3.47
C LEU A 38 -3.85 -3.52 -2.59
N GLU A 39 -3.47 -4.80 -2.66
CA GLU A 39 -2.40 -5.38 -1.91
C GLU A 39 -1.24 -4.41 -2.06
N ARG A 40 -0.85 -3.81 -0.93
CA ARG A 40 0.13 -2.72 -0.96
C ARG A 40 1.32 -3.22 -1.77
N PRO A 41 1.83 -2.44 -2.74
CA PRO A 41 2.95 -2.88 -3.54
C PRO A 41 4.07 -3.34 -2.61
N LEU A 42 4.44 -4.62 -2.73
CA LEU A 42 5.56 -5.14 -1.98
C LEU A 42 6.84 -4.47 -2.51
N PRO A 43 7.83 -4.22 -1.64
CA PRO A 43 9.14 -3.79 -2.09
C PRO A 43 9.65 -4.74 -3.18
N ILE A 44 10.14 -4.18 -4.28
CA ILE A 44 10.72 -4.95 -5.40
C ILE A 44 11.98 -5.69 -4.93
N GLU A 45 12.67 -5.12 -3.96
CA GLU A 45 13.92 -5.65 -3.41
C GLU A 45 13.78 -5.92 -1.91
N ASP A 46 14.56 -6.88 -1.44
CA ASP A 46 14.73 -7.11 -0.01
C ASP A 46 15.33 -5.88 0.67
N LEU A 47 14.89 -5.63 1.89
CA LEU A 47 15.27 -4.47 2.66
C LEU A 47 16.03 -4.86 3.93
N LYS A 48 17.11 -4.16 4.24
CA LYS A 48 17.84 -4.27 5.50
C LYS A 48 17.65 -3.04 6.36
N GLU A 49 17.58 -3.25 7.67
CA GLU A 49 17.46 -2.19 8.66
C GLU A 49 18.83 -1.58 8.97
N ILE A 50 18.89 -0.24 8.99
CA ILE A 50 20.06 0.54 9.40
C ILE A 50 19.66 1.55 10.48
N LYS A 51 20.64 1.94 11.30
CA LYS A 51 20.49 3.04 12.26
C LYS A 51 20.96 4.35 11.63
N ILE A 52 20.17 5.41 11.76
CA ILE A 52 20.48 6.73 11.22
C ILE A 52 20.52 7.84 12.29
N GLY A 53 20.62 7.46 13.57
CA GLY A 53 20.87 8.42 14.63
C GLY A 53 21.23 7.78 15.98
N PRO A 54 21.35 8.61 17.04
CA PRO A 54 21.86 8.17 18.34
C PRO A 54 20.87 7.28 19.11
N SER A 55 19.57 7.44 18.85
CA SER A 55 18.53 6.63 19.50
C SER A 55 18.34 5.30 18.77
N PRO A 56 18.07 4.20 19.49
CA PRO A 56 17.72 2.92 18.87
C PRO A 56 16.42 2.97 18.07
N ALA A 57 15.57 3.99 18.27
CA ALA A 57 14.36 4.21 17.47
C ALA A 57 14.65 4.82 16.08
N TYR A 58 15.84 5.39 15.88
CA TYR A 58 16.16 6.13 14.65
C TYR A 58 16.68 5.14 13.61
N LYS A 59 15.75 4.37 13.07
CA LYS A 59 16.03 3.28 12.13
C LYS A 59 15.24 3.49 10.85
N THR A 60 15.86 3.11 9.74
CA THR A 60 15.20 3.05 8.44
C THR A 60 15.63 1.80 7.70
N LYS A 61 15.02 1.54 6.55
CA LYS A 61 15.33 0.40 5.71
C LYS A 61 15.92 0.86 4.37
N ILE A 62 16.95 0.17 3.91
CA ILE A 62 17.58 0.38 2.59
C ILE A 62 17.63 -0.94 1.82
N GLY A 63 17.74 -0.87 0.49
CA GLY A 63 17.86 -2.05 -0.37
C GLY A 63 19.08 -2.90 -0.02
N THR A 64 18.96 -4.23 -0.15
CA THR A 64 20.05 -5.18 0.08
C THR A 64 21.00 -5.31 -1.11
N THR A 65 20.58 -4.86 -2.30
CA THR A 65 21.31 -4.97 -3.58
C THR A 65 22.37 -3.89 -3.79
N LEU A 66 22.45 -2.88 -2.91
CA LEU A 66 23.41 -1.78 -2.99
C LEU A 66 24.86 -2.28 -2.92
N ALA A 67 25.74 -1.70 -3.74
CA ALA A 67 27.18 -1.92 -3.60
C ALA A 67 27.66 -1.35 -2.26
N LYS A 68 28.76 -1.89 -1.73
CA LYS A 68 29.27 -1.54 -0.40
C LYS A 68 29.61 -0.06 -0.27
N GLU A 69 30.17 0.51 -1.33
CA GLU A 69 30.53 1.93 -1.42
C GLU A 69 29.28 2.82 -1.42
N GLU A 70 28.25 2.43 -2.16
CA GLU A 70 26.97 3.14 -2.25
C GLU A 70 26.21 3.08 -0.93
N GLU A 71 26.17 1.90 -0.30
CA GLU A 71 25.61 1.71 1.04
C GLU A 71 26.27 2.65 2.05
N SER A 72 27.60 2.69 2.08
CA SER A 72 28.34 3.53 3.02
C SER A 72 28.08 5.02 2.78
N CYS A 73 28.04 5.44 1.51
CA CYS A 73 27.71 6.80 1.12
C CYS A 73 26.28 7.17 1.56
N LEU A 74 25.30 6.31 1.27
CA LEU A 74 23.90 6.51 1.62
C LEU A 74 23.71 6.55 3.13
N MET A 75 24.32 5.64 3.89
CA MET A 75 24.26 5.64 5.35
C MET A 75 24.81 6.95 5.94
N SER A 76 25.94 7.43 5.40
CA SER A 76 26.54 8.70 5.84
C SER A 76 25.64 9.88 5.53
N PHE A 77 25.07 9.92 4.32
CA PHE A 77 24.12 10.95 3.89
C PHE A 77 22.87 10.98 4.78
N LEU A 78 22.26 9.83 5.05
CA LEU A 78 21.10 9.72 5.92
C LEU A 78 21.42 10.16 7.35
N TRP A 79 22.60 9.82 7.86
CA TRP A 79 23.05 10.23 9.19
C TRP A 79 23.24 11.75 9.30
N MET A 80 23.80 12.38 8.27
CA MET A 80 23.98 13.83 8.21
C MET A 80 22.65 14.59 8.18
N ASN A 81 21.61 14.00 7.59
CA ASN A 81 20.28 14.59 7.43
C ASN A 81 19.24 13.99 8.38
N LYS A 82 19.67 13.46 9.53
CA LYS A 82 18.79 12.76 10.48
C LYS A 82 17.65 13.62 11.06
N ASP A 83 17.80 14.94 10.98
CA ASP A 83 16.87 15.98 11.42
C ASP A 83 15.73 16.24 10.42
N LEU A 84 15.86 15.80 9.17
CA LEU A 84 14.79 15.89 8.18
C LEU A 84 13.68 14.83 8.40
N PHE A 85 13.94 13.83 9.24
CA PHE A 85 12.99 12.77 9.53
C PHE A 85 12.13 13.10 10.74
N ALA A 86 10.83 12.82 10.62
CA ALA A 86 9.89 12.88 11.74
C ALA A 86 9.88 11.54 12.48
N TRP A 87 10.75 11.38 13.49
CA TRP A 87 10.84 10.15 14.30
C TRP A 87 9.63 9.94 15.21
N SER A 88 8.98 11.04 15.56
CA SER A 88 7.75 11.12 16.32
C SER A 88 6.91 12.29 15.82
N SER A 89 5.65 12.34 16.24
CA SER A 89 4.77 13.49 15.97
C SER A 89 5.34 14.81 16.53
N ALA A 90 6.19 14.75 17.56
CA ALA A 90 6.83 15.92 18.13
C ALA A 90 7.98 16.48 17.27
N ASP A 91 8.56 15.68 16.38
CA ASP A 91 9.67 16.10 15.51
C ASP A 91 9.18 16.89 14.29
N MET A 92 7.87 16.86 14.00
CA MET A 92 7.23 17.66 12.94
C MET A 92 6.93 19.08 13.40
N LEU A 93 7.91 19.79 13.96
CA LEU A 93 7.76 21.21 14.32
C LEU A 93 7.72 22.14 13.08
N GLY A 94 7.80 21.58 11.87
CA GLY A 94 7.89 22.29 10.58
C GLY A 94 6.69 23.13 10.17
N ILE A 95 5.73 23.33 11.08
CA ILE A 95 4.69 24.32 10.90
C ILE A 95 4.97 25.41 11.93
N ASP A 96 5.70 26.43 11.48
CA ASP A 96 5.72 27.70 12.18
C ASP A 96 4.27 28.18 12.26
N LEU A 97 3.73 28.17 13.48
CA LEU A 97 2.39 28.63 13.76
C LEU A 97 2.26 30.13 13.49
N GLU A 98 3.35 30.89 13.50
CA GLU A 98 3.36 32.29 13.08
C GLU A 98 3.19 32.43 11.55
N PHE A 99 3.64 31.43 10.78
CA PHE A 99 3.59 31.41 9.31
C PHE A 99 2.34 30.73 8.72
N MET A 100 1.88 29.61 9.30
CA MET A 100 0.75 28.83 8.75
C MET A 100 -0.54 28.88 9.59
N CYS A 101 -0.62 29.71 10.64
CA CYS A 101 -1.91 29.98 11.26
C CYS A 101 -2.74 30.92 10.39
N TYR A 102 -3.57 30.36 9.52
CA TYR A 102 -4.69 31.10 8.96
C TYR A 102 -5.72 31.34 10.06
N ARG A 103 -5.90 32.61 10.44
CA ARG A 103 -6.98 33.00 11.34
C ARG A 103 -8.30 32.85 10.59
N LEU A 104 -9.13 31.88 10.99
CA LEU A 104 -10.49 31.79 10.48
C LEU A 104 -11.23 33.09 10.81
N SER A 105 -11.80 33.74 9.79
CA SER A 105 -12.65 34.90 9.95
C SER A 105 -13.99 34.47 10.53
N VAL A 106 -14.06 34.39 11.85
CA VAL A 106 -15.28 34.10 12.59
C VAL A 106 -15.99 35.41 12.91
N SER A 107 -17.31 35.47 12.70
CA SER A 107 -18.10 36.66 12.99
C SER A 107 -18.09 36.99 14.49
N SER A 108 -17.97 38.27 14.83
CA SER A 108 -18.05 38.74 16.22
C SER A 108 -19.41 38.36 16.80
N GLY A 109 -19.41 37.55 17.87
CA GLY A 109 -20.64 37.06 18.52
C GLY A 109 -21.11 35.68 18.10
N SER A 110 -20.37 34.96 17.23
CA SER A 110 -20.66 33.56 16.95
C SER A 110 -20.56 32.71 18.22
N ARG A 111 -21.49 31.78 18.42
CA ARG A 111 -21.46 30.85 19.56
C ARG A 111 -20.67 29.61 19.17
N LEU A 112 -19.81 29.13 20.07
CA LEU A 112 -19.18 27.82 19.93
C LEU A 112 -20.26 26.74 19.94
N VAL A 113 -20.21 25.82 18.98
CA VAL A 113 -21.14 24.69 18.87
C VAL A 113 -20.35 23.40 19.06
N SER A 114 -20.67 22.65 20.12
CA SER A 114 -20.18 21.29 20.29
C SER A 114 -21.05 20.36 19.45
N GLN A 115 -20.46 19.76 18.40
CA GLN A 115 -21.16 18.77 17.61
C GLN A 115 -21.07 17.40 18.28
N ARG A 116 -22.22 16.74 18.43
CA ARG A 116 -22.27 15.37 18.95
C ARG A 116 -21.53 14.44 17.99
N TRP A 117 -20.57 13.67 18.51
CA TRP A 117 -19.90 12.63 17.75
C TRP A 117 -20.92 11.65 17.16
N ARG A 118 -20.81 11.39 15.85
CA ARG A 118 -21.60 10.35 15.19
C ARG A 118 -21.00 8.99 15.53
N LYS A 119 -21.84 7.97 15.68
CA LYS A 119 -21.37 6.60 15.80
C LYS A 119 -20.65 6.24 14.50
N LEU A 120 -19.36 5.94 14.63
CA LEU A 120 -18.56 5.46 13.52
C LEU A 120 -18.96 4.00 13.21
N GLY A 121 -19.17 3.69 11.92
CA GLY A 121 -19.48 2.35 11.45
C GLY A 121 -18.44 1.33 11.92
N GLU A 122 -18.81 0.06 11.98
CA GLU A 122 -17.95 -0.97 12.56
C GLU A 122 -16.60 -1.11 11.83
N GLU A 123 -16.63 -1.10 10.49
CA GLU A 123 -15.43 -1.09 9.64
C GLU A 123 -14.47 0.05 10.01
N LYS A 124 -15.01 1.27 10.14
CA LYS A 124 -14.22 2.46 10.46
C LYS A 124 -13.72 2.49 11.91
N ARG A 125 -14.38 1.79 12.84
CA ARG A 125 -13.88 1.60 14.22
C ARG A 125 -12.75 0.57 14.30
N LYS A 126 -12.77 -0.45 13.45
CA LYS A 126 -11.72 -1.49 13.43
C LYS A 126 -10.39 -0.99 12.86
N ALA A 127 -10.43 0.03 12.02
CA ALA A 127 -9.25 0.62 11.37
C ALA A 127 -8.56 1.75 12.16
N ALA A 128 -9.13 2.18 13.29
CA ALA A 128 -8.66 3.33 14.07
C ALA A 128 -7.72 2.94 15.22
#